data_AF-A0A7X7PX93-F1
#
_entry.id   AF-A0A7X7PX93-F1
#
_cell.length_a   1.000
_cell.length_b   1.000
_cell.length_c   1.000
_cell.angle_alpha   90.00
_cell.angle_beta   90.00
_cell.angle_gamma   90.00
#
_symmetry.space_group_name_H-M   'P 1'
#
loop_
_entity.id
_entity.type
_entity.pdbx_description
1 polymer ?
#
loop_
_entity_poly.entity_id
_entity_poly.type
_entity_poly.pdbx_seq_one_letter_code
_entity_poly.pdbx_strand_id
1 'polypeptide(L)'
;MRTLFLLTLSLLFASEGIAQSLATVQAWYDDEQERRERESQEREARDAAGRSAVDKGLELTNWGVGTAVAARDLYDSWNALDSAEADCGAAYNDASAPTVPSSCAESDACRACYSEAVRRIDFNRFYIERARCITAAHVKMANSAMAFGDSASGVHGVAGLAWQLEGKPQIKEATEKLKATYERKAGEYLNGLESALKQLGQCEAEHFGERDWYQRYGWIYLTFMKSKYVGAPD
;
A
#
# COMPACT_ATOMS: atom_id res chain seq x y z
N MET A 1 105.22 0.91 40.78
CA MET A 1 104.19 0.01 40.20
C MET A 1 102.84 0.27 40.88
N ARG A 2 102.33 1.50 40.79
CA ARG A 2 101.22 2.00 41.63
C ARG A 2 100.48 3.15 40.94
N THR A 3 100.15 3.00 39.65
CA THR A 3 99.52 4.11 38.88
C THR A 3 98.76 3.70 37.61
N LEU A 4 98.33 2.43 37.46
CA LEU A 4 97.64 1.99 36.23
C LEU A 4 96.26 1.33 36.42
N PHE A 5 95.75 1.21 37.66
CA PHE A 5 94.51 0.47 37.94
C PHE A 5 93.28 1.35 38.20
N LEU A 6 93.39 2.68 38.06
CA LEU A 6 92.31 3.63 38.40
C LEU A 6 91.57 4.21 37.19
N LEU A 7 91.87 3.78 35.96
CA LEU A 7 91.26 4.34 34.74
C LEU A 7 90.28 3.40 34.02
N THR A 8 90.15 2.13 34.44
CA THR A 8 89.18 1.18 33.86
C THR A 8 87.89 1.04 34.66
N LEU A 9 87.83 1.54 35.90
CA LEU A 9 86.64 1.42 36.76
C LEU A 9 85.65 2.60 36.62
N SER A 10 86.00 3.65 35.88
CA SER A 10 85.17 4.85 35.71
C SER A 10 84.17 4.76 34.55
N LEU A 11 84.29 3.74 33.69
CA LEU A 11 83.43 3.55 32.50
C LEU A 11 82.27 2.56 32.71
N LEU A 12 82.29 1.76 33.79
CA LEU A 12 81.24 0.78 34.10
C LEU A 12 80.09 1.35 34.95
N PHE A 13 80.31 2.44 35.69
CA PHE A 13 79.25 3.10 36.47
C PHE A 13 78.43 4.13 35.67
N ALA A 14 78.85 4.47 34.45
CA ALA A 14 78.08 5.34 33.57
C ALA A 14 76.97 4.58 32.80
N SER A 15 77.07 3.25 32.65
CA SER A 15 76.11 2.47 31.86
C SER A 15 74.85 2.05 32.63
N GLU A 16 74.93 1.87 33.95
CA GLU A 16 73.78 1.43 34.77
C GLU A 16 72.77 2.56 35.02
N GLY A 17 73.24 3.80 35.23
CA GLY A 17 72.37 4.97 35.36
C GLY A 17 71.63 5.32 34.06
N ILE A 18 72.29 5.14 32.91
CA ILE A 18 71.67 5.33 31.59
C ILE A 18 70.63 4.22 31.33
N ALA A 19 70.93 2.96 31.66
CA ALA A 19 69.98 1.86 31.50
C ALA A 19 68.73 1.99 32.39
N GLN A 20 68.87 2.45 33.64
CA GLN A 20 67.72 2.72 34.53
C GLN A 20 66.89 3.92 34.06
N SER A 21 67.53 4.96 33.50
CA SER A 21 66.82 6.10 32.91
C SER A 21 66.08 5.72 31.62
N LEU A 22 66.63 4.84 30.80
CA LEU A 22 65.97 4.34 29.59
C LEU A 22 64.80 3.42 29.92
N ALA A 23 64.92 2.57 30.94
CA ALA A 23 63.82 1.71 31.40
C ALA A 23 62.64 2.52 31.97
N THR A 24 62.91 3.61 32.69
CA THR A 24 61.86 4.51 33.21
C THR A 24 61.21 5.34 32.10
N VAL A 25 61.97 5.79 31.10
CA VAL A 25 61.42 6.46 29.91
C VAL A 25 60.60 5.50 29.06
N GLN A 26 61.03 4.25 28.89
CA GLN A 26 60.28 3.24 28.15
C GLN A 26 58.97 2.89 28.86
N ALA A 27 59.00 2.67 30.18
CA ALA A 27 57.81 2.42 30.98
C ALA A 27 56.82 3.60 30.93
N TRP A 28 57.31 4.84 30.96
CA TRP A 28 56.49 6.04 30.78
C TRP A 28 55.88 6.12 29.37
N TYR A 29 56.65 5.78 28.35
CA TYR A 29 56.17 5.77 26.96
C TYR A 29 55.07 4.72 26.76
N ASP A 30 55.24 3.52 27.31
CA ASP A 30 54.27 2.43 27.22
C ASP A 30 52.97 2.78 27.99
N ASP A 31 53.06 3.36 29.19
CA ASP A 31 51.90 3.85 29.95
C ASP A 31 51.13 4.97 29.19
N GLU A 32 51.86 5.87 28.56
CA GLU A 32 51.28 6.94 27.74
C GLU A 32 50.57 6.41 26.49
N GLN A 33 51.10 5.34 25.87
CA GLN A 33 50.43 4.65 24.76
C GLN A 33 49.14 3.98 25.22
N GLU A 34 49.17 3.21 26.31
CA GLU A 34 47.96 2.56 26.85
C GLU A 34 46.88 3.58 27.25
N ARG A 35 47.27 4.71 27.85
CA ARG A 35 46.33 5.77 28.21
C ARG A 35 45.63 6.31 26.96
N ARG A 36 46.38 6.56 25.88
CA ARG A 36 45.82 7.05 24.61
C ARG A 36 44.88 6.03 23.97
N GLU A 37 45.21 4.75 24.02
CA GLU A 37 44.33 3.68 23.52
C GLU A 37 43.03 3.59 24.32
N ARG A 38 43.09 3.65 25.66
CA ARG A 38 41.90 3.69 26.52
C ARG A 38 41.02 4.91 26.22
N GLU A 39 41.63 6.09 26.11
CA GLU A 39 40.89 7.33 25.76
C GLU A 39 40.28 7.26 24.36
N SER A 40 40.96 6.64 23.39
CA SER A 40 40.43 6.42 22.03
C SER A 40 39.24 5.47 22.05
N GLN A 41 39.35 4.33 22.76
CA GLN A 41 38.27 3.36 22.89
C GLN A 41 37.05 3.96 23.60
N GLU A 42 37.26 4.77 24.65
CA GLU A 42 36.17 5.47 25.32
C GLU A 42 35.47 6.50 24.43
N ARG A 43 36.23 7.24 23.60
CA ARG A 43 35.66 8.18 22.61
C ARG A 43 34.83 7.44 21.57
N GLU A 44 35.35 6.36 20.99
CA GLU A 44 34.62 5.54 20.02
C GLU A 44 33.35 4.95 20.63
N ALA A 45 33.41 4.46 21.87
CA ALA A 45 32.24 3.93 22.57
C ALA A 45 31.16 5.02 22.80
N ARG A 46 31.56 6.24 23.19
CA ARG A 46 30.64 7.38 23.35
C ARG A 46 30.05 7.83 22.02
N ASP A 47 30.86 7.90 20.96
CA ASP A 47 30.40 8.27 19.62
C ASP A 47 29.45 7.21 19.05
N ALA A 48 29.74 5.93 19.25
CA ALA A 48 28.87 4.82 18.86
C ALA A 48 27.54 4.83 19.63
N ALA A 49 27.59 5.06 20.95
CA ALA A 49 26.39 5.21 21.76
C ALA A 49 25.57 6.45 21.36
N GLY A 50 26.24 7.57 21.06
CA GLY A 50 25.61 8.80 20.58
C GLY A 50 24.91 8.62 19.22
N ARG A 51 25.57 7.97 18.26
CA ARG A 51 24.96 7.61 16.97
C ARG A 51 23.77 6.68 17.14
N SER A 52 23.91 5.64 17.97
CA SER A 52 22.80 4.71 18.26
C SER A 52 21.59 5.40 18.88
N ALA A 53 21.80 6.38 19.76
CA ALA A 53 20.72 7.16 20.35
C ALA A 53 20.02 8.07 19.33
N VAL A 54 20.79 8.73 18.44
CA VAL A 54 20.26 9.54 17.35
C VAL A 54 19.47 8.68 16.36
N ASP A 55 20.01 7.51 15.98
CA ASP A 55 19.35 6.57 15.06
C ASP A 55 18.01 6.10 15.63
N LYS A 56 17.97 5.72 16.92
CA LYS A 56 16.72 5.37 17.61
C LYS A 56 15.74 6.54 17.70
N GLY A 57 16.23 7.75 17.94
CA GLY A 57 15.40 8.96 17.98
C GLY A 57 14.77 9.28 16.63
N LEU A 58 15.54 9.12 15.54
CA LEU A 58 15.06 9.28 14.17
C LEU A 58 14.05 8.20 13.80
N GLU A 59 14.31 6.95 14.18
CA GLU A 59 13.39 5.81 13.98
C GLU A 59 12.03 6.05 14.66
N LEU A 60 12.02 6.44 15.94
CA LEU A 60 10.80 6.77 16.68
C LEU A 60 10.04 7.94 16.07
N THR A 61 10.76 8.96 15.60
CA THR A 61 10.17 10.13 14.95
C THR A 61 9.52 9.73 13.62
N ASN A 62 10.24 8.98 12.78
CA ASN A 62 9.74 8.52 11.49
C ASN A 62 8.53 7.59 11.65
N TRP A 63 8.58 6.69 12.63
CA TRP A 63 7.43 5.86 13.00
C TRP A 63 6.23 6.71 13.42
N GLY A 64 6.41 7.65 14.35
CA GLY A 64 5.31 8.49 14.85
C GLY A 64 4.65 9.32 13.75
N VAL A 65 5.45 9.89 12.83
CA VAL A 65 4.94 10.59 11.64
C VAL A 65 4.20 9.62 10.71
N GLY A 66 4.77 8.46 10.41
CA GLY A 66 4.16 7.46 9.55
C GLY A 66 2.81 6.95 10.08
N THR A 67 2.73 6.64 11.38
CA THR A 67 1.49 6.23 12.03
C THR A 67 0.43 7.34 11.99
N ALA A 68 0.82 8.60 12.22
CA ALA A 68 -0.12 9.72 12.18
C ALA A 68 -0.70 9.95 10.77
N VAL A 69 0.14 9.86 9.73
CA VAL A 69 -0.31 9.95 8.33
C VAL A 69 -1.25 8.78 8.00
N ALA A 70 -0.86 7.54 8.33
CA ALA A 70 -1.70 6.38 8.04
C ALA A 70 -3.03 6.39 8.81
N ALA A 71 -3.04 6.91 10.05
CA ALA A 71 -4.26 7.09 10.83
C ALA A 71 -5.21 8.12 10.18
N ARG A 72 -4.65 9.21 9.66
CA ARG A 72 -5.41 10.21 8.92
C ARG A 72 -5.99 9.62 7.63
N ASP A 73 -5.20 8.90 6.85
CA ASP A 73 -5.66 8.28 5.60
C ASP A 73 -6.78 7.26 5.84
N LEU A 74 -6.69 6.49 6.93
CA LEU A 74 -7.76 5.60 7.37
C LEU A 74 -9.01 6.38 7.77
N TYR A 75 -8.88 7.43 8.58
CA TYR A 75 -9.99 8.27 9.00
C TYR A 75 -10.70 8.93 7.81
N ASP A 76 -9.92 9.50 6.88
CA ASP A 76 -10.45 10.14 5.68
C ASP A 76 -11.17 9.11 4.78
N SER A 77 -10.62 7.90 4.62
CA SER A 77 -11.27 6.83 3.85
C SER A 77 -12.53 6.28 4.52
N TRP A 78 -12.56 6.23 5.86
CA TRP A 78 -13.72 5.80 6.63
C TRP A 78 -14.87 6.81 6.52
N ASN A 79 -14.60 8.11 6.71
CA ASN A 79 -15.65 9.14 6.62
C ASN A 79 -16.16 9.33 5.19
N ALA A 80 -15.31 9.11 4.19
CA ALA A 80 -15.71 9.20 2.80
C ALA A 80 -16.63 8.05 2.36
N LEU A 81 -16.71 6.95 3.13
CA LEU A 81 -17.41 5.73 2.74
C LEU A 81 -18.90 5.99 2.47
N ASP A 82 -19.61 6.58 3.43
CA ASP A 82 -21.04 6.88 3.31
C ASP A 82 -21.33 7.81 2.12
N SER A 83 -20.50 8.84 1.93
CA SER A 83 -20.66 9.77 0.81
C SER A 83 -20.35 9.11 -0.54
N ALA A 84 -19.31 8.28 -0.62
CA ALA A 84 -18.94 7.58 -1.84
C ALA A 84 -20.03 6.58 -2.23
N GLU A 85 -20.56 5.82 -1.26
CA GLU A 85 -21.63 4.86 -1.47
C GLU A 85 -22.98 5.50 -1.85
N ALA A 86 -23.26 6.70 -1.31
CA ALA A 86 -24.44 7.48 -1.66
C ALA A 86 -24.41 7.92 -3.13
N ASP A 87 -23.24 8.31 -3.63
CA ASP A 87 -23.05 8.77 -5.02
C ASP A 87 -22.90 7.61 -6.02
N CYS A 88 -22.67 6.38 -5.55
CA CYS A 88 -22.49 5.21 -6.41
C CYS A 88 -23.72 4.95 -7.30
N GLY A 89 -23.56 5.19 -8.60
CA GLY A 89 -24.59 4.98 -9.63
C GLY A 89 -25.41 6.23 -9.99
N ALA A 90 -25.10 7.39 -9.42
CA ALA A 90 -25.82 8.64 -9.70
C ALA A 90 -25.87 8.99 -11.20
N ALA A 91 -24.80 8.70 -11.95
CA ALA A 91 -24.73 8.93 -13.40
C ALA A 91 -25.69 8.05 -14.24
N TYR A 92 -26.30 7.02 -13.65
CA TYR A 92 -27.34 6.20 -14.29
C TYR A 92 -28.75 6.51 -13.77
N ASN A 93 -28.86 7.42 -12.80
CA ASN A 93 -30.13 7.86 -12.22
C ASN A 93 -30.59 9.21 -12.77
N ASP A 94 -29.75 9.87 -13.57
CA ASP A 94 -30.09 11.15 -14.17
C ASP A 94 -30.88 10.97 -15.48
N ALA A 95 -31.85 11.84 -15.72
CA ALA A 95 -32.68 11.80 -16.94
C ALA A 95 -31.92 12.22 -18.22
N SER A 96 -30.68 12.70 -18.07
CA SER A 96 -29.75 13.02 -19.16
C SER A 96 -28.82 11.86 -19.53
N ALA A 97 -28.93 10.71 -18.83
CA ALA A 97 -28.06 9.58 -19.04
C ALA A 97 -28.27 9.08 -20.47
N PRO A 98 -27.20 8.75 -21.22
CA PRO A 98 -27.32 8.29 -22.58
C PRO A 98 -28.26 7.08 -22.65
N THR A 99 -29.37 7.26 -23.36
CA THR A 99 -30.33 6.20 -23.66
C THR A 99 -29.80 5.33 -24.78
N VAL A 100 -30.26 4.09 -24.85
CA VAL A 100 -29.85 3.17 -25.91
C VAL A 100 -30.56 3.58 -27.21
N PRO A 101 -29.81 3.90 -28.29
CA PRO A 101 -30.41 4.36 -29.54
C PRO A 101 -31.27 3.27 -30.15
N SER A 102 -32.51 3.61 -30.50
CA SER A 102 -33.50 2.66 -30.98
C SER A 102 -34.55 3.35 -31.84
N SER A 103 -34.91 2.73 -32.96
CA SER A 103 -36.03 3.16 -33.81
C SER A 103 -37.37 2.80 -33.18
N CYS A 104 -37.37 1.78 -32.30
CA CYS A 104 -38.54 1.35 -31.55
C CYS A 104 -39.05 2.35 -30.51
N ALA A 105 -38.22 3.27 -30.02
CA ALA A 105 -38.62 4.27 -29.03
C ALA A 105 -39.79 5.15 -29.52
N GLU A 106 -39.81 5.41 -30.83
CA GLU A 106 -40.75 6.34 -31.48
C GLU A 106 -42.04 5.67 -32.00
N SER A 107 -42.22 4.36 -31.77
CA SER A 107 -43.35 3.60 -32.33
C SER A 107 -44.17 2.86 -31.27
N ASP A 108 -45.48 3.11 -31.28
CA ASP A 108 -46.46 2.38 -30.47
C ASP A 108 -46.40 0.85 -30.73
N ALA A 109 -46.07 0.44 -31.96
CA ALA A 109 -46.04 -0.95 -32.36
C ALA A 109 -44.92 -1.77 -31.71
N CYS A 110 -43.81 -1.13 -31.31
CA CYS A 110 -42.66 -1.79 -30.70
C CYS A 110 -42.51 -1.48 -29.19
N ARG A 111 -43.31 -0.53 -28.66
CA ARG A 111 -43.11 0.07 -27.34
C ARG A 111 -42.97 -0.93 -26.20
N ALA A 112 -43.77 -2.00 -26.17
CA ALA A 112 -43.72 -2.99 -25.09
C ALA A 112 -42.43 -3.83 -25.11
N CYS A 113 -41.99 -4.26 -26.30
CA CYS A 113 -40.75 -5.02 -26.50
C CYS A 113 -39.54 -4.15 -26.13
N TYR A 114 -39.56 -2.90 -26.60
CA TYR A 114 -38.53 -1.89 -26.33
C TYR A 114 -38.43 -1.51 -24.85
N SER A 115 -39.55 -1.13 -24.22
CA SER A 115 -39.54 -0.61 -22.85
C SER A 115 -39.01 -1.62 -21.84
N GLU A 116 -39.35 -2.90 -22.03
CA GLU A 116 -38.86 -3.96 -21.16
C GLU A 116 -37.36 -4.21 -21.37
N ALA A 117 -36.88 -4.24 -22.61
CA ALA A 117 -35.46 -4.39 -22.90
C ALA A 117 -34.64 -3.23 -22.32
N VAL A 118 -35.08 -1.98 -22.51
CA VAL A 118 -34.41 -0.79 -21.96
C VAL A 118 -34.40 -0.79 -20.44
N ARG A 119 -35.54 -1.08 -19.79
CA ARG A 119 -35.62 -1.19 -18.33
C ARG A 119 -34.61 -2.19 -17.77
N ARG A 120 -34.45 -3.34 -18.45
CA ARG A 120 -33.45 -4.35 -18.07
C ARG A 120 -32.02 -3.88 -18.34
N ILE A 121 -31.76 -3.17 -19.44
CA ILE A 121 -30.45 -2.58 -19.72
C ILE A 121 -30.06 -1.61 -18.60
N ASP A 122 -30.95 -0.68 -18.25
CA ASP A 122 -30.68 0.33 -17.23
C ASP A 122 -30.51 -0.26 -15.83
N PHE A 123 -31.33 -1.27 -15.47
CA PHE A 123 -31.13 -2.03 -14.24
C PHE A 123 -29.71 -2.61 -14.17
N ASN A 124 -29.26 -3.31 -15.21
CA ASN A 124 -27.94 -3.95 -15.19
C ASN A 124 -26.80 -2.91 -15.20
N ARG A 125 -26.95 -1.79 -15.94
CA ARG A 125 -25.97 -0.68 -15.96
C ARG A 125 -25.83 -0.01 -14.59
N PHE A 126 -26.95 0.26 -13.92
CA PHE A 126 -26.95 0.89 -12.61
C PHE A 126 -26.30 -0.01 -11.57
N TYR A 127 -26.77 -1.26 -11.46
CA TYR A 127 -26.31 -2.14 -10.39
C TYR A 127 -24.86 -2.61 -10.56
N ILE A 128 -24.35 -2.73 -11.79
CA ILE A 128 -22.94 -3.08 -11.99
C ILE A 128 -21.99 -1.95 -11.58
N GLU A 129 -22.28 -0.70 -11.94
CA GLU A 129 -21.45 0.44 -11.49
C GLU A 129 -21.59 0.65 -9.99
N ARG A 130 -22.81 0.52 -9.44
CA ARG A 130 -23.01 0.62 -7.99
C ARG A 130 -22.18 -0.43 -7.24
N ALA A 131 -22.22 -1.69 -7.68
CA ALA A 131 -21.42 -2.75 -7.07
C ALA A 131 -19.92 -2.47 -7.16
N ARG A 132 -19.44 -1.96 -8.32
CA ARG A 132 -18.02 -1.61 -8.53
C ARG A 132 -17.58 -0.50 -7.58
N CYS A 133 -18.37 0.57 -7.53
CA CYS A 133 -18.08 1.75 -6.73
C CYS A 133 -18.04 1.45 -5.23
N ILE A 134 -19.03 0.71 -4.71
CA ILE A 134 -19.05 0.25 -3.30
C ILE A 134 -17.81 -0.61 -3.00
N THR A 135 -17.48 -1.55 -3.90
CA THR A 135 -16.31 -2.42 -3.74
C THR A 135 -15.02 -1.61 -3.70
N ALA A 136 -14.85 -0.64 -4.60
CA ALA A 136 -13.67 0.21 -4.64
C ALA A 136 -13.50 1.04 -3.35
N ALA A 137 -14.60 1.59 -2.82
CA ALA A 137 -14.58 2.35 -1.57
C ALA A 137 -14.12 1.50 -0.38
N HIS A 138 -14.68 0.29 -0.24
CA HIS A 138 -14.29 -0.64 0.83
C HIS A 138 -12.86 -1.18 0.67
N VAL A 139 -12.43 -1.49 -0.56
CA VAL A 139 -11.04 -1.94 -0.80
C VAL A 139 -10.06 -0.83 -0.42
N LYS A 140 -10.34 0.42 -0.80
CA LYS A 140 -9.54 1.58 -0.37
C LYS A 140 -9.48 1.69 1.16
N MET A 141 -10.63 1.61 1.84
CA MET A 141 -10.68 1.65 3.30
C MET A 141 -9.88 0.51 3.94
N ALA A 142 -10.00 -0.72 3.42
CA ALA A 142 -9.27 -1.88 3.89
C ALA A 142 -7.75 -1.71 3.70
N ASN A 143 -7.32 -1.17 2.56
CA ASN A 143 -5.91 -0.86 2.30
C ASN A 143 -5.37 0.20 3.27
N SER A 144 -6.13 1.26 3.55
CA SER A 144 -5.74 2.26 4.55
C SER A 144 -5.70 1.67 5.97
N ALA A 145 -6.64 0.79 6.32
CA ALA A 145 -6.64 0.10 7.61
C ALA A 145 -5.41 -0.80 7.77
N MET A 146 -5.05 -1.52 6.71
CA MET A 146 -3.84 -2.35 6.71
C MET A 146 -2.56 -1.50 6.85
N ALA A 147 -2.48 -0.38 6.13
CA ALA A 147 -1.33 0.52 6.20
C ALA A 147 -1.18 1.16 7.60
N PHE A 148 -2.29 1.54 8.22
CA PHE A 148 -2.30 2.03 9.60
C PHE A 148 -1.80 0.95 10.57
N GLY A 149 -2.33 -0.26 10.50
CA GLY A 149 -1.89 -1.35 11.36
C GLY A 149 -0.42 -1.72 11.14
N ASP A 150 0.06 -1.76 9.89
CA ASP A 150 1.48 -2.00 9.58
C ASP A 150 2.38 -0.91 10.20
N SER A 151 1.97 0.36 10.11
CA SER A 151 2.71 1.48 10.69
C SER A 151 2.68 1.46 12.22
N ALA A 152 1.50 1.33 12.84
CA ALA A 152 1.33 1.33 14.29
C ALA A 152 2.04 0.14 14.97
N SER A 153 2.05 -1.02 14.32
CA SER A 153 2.57 -2.27 14.89
C SER A 153 4.09 -2.42 14.77
N GLY A 154 4.76 -1.60 13.95
CA GLY A 154 6.20 -1.69 13.66
C GLY A 154 7.16 -1.47 14.85
N VAL A 155 6.73 -0.79 15.92
CA VAL A 155 7.60 -0.45 17.08
C VAL A 155 7.49 -1.43 18.25
N HIS A 156 6.43 -2.24 18.32
CA HIS A 156 6.19 -3.14 19.44
C HIS A 156 6.14 -4.60 18.97
N GLY A 157 7.25 -5.35 19.13
CA GLY A 157 7.41 -6.69 18.55
C GLY A 157 6.27 -7.70 18.79
N VAL A 158 5.64 -7.71 19.98
CA VAL A 158 4.49 -8.60 20.26
C VAL A 158 3.19 -8.11 19.58
N ALA A 159 2.95 -6.80 19.55
CA ALA A 159 1.80 -6.22 18.87
C ALA A 159 1.94 -6.32 17.33
N GLY A 160 3.17 -6.17 16.82
CA GLY A 160 3.58 -6.49 15.45
C GLY A 160 3.20 -7.91 15.05
N LEU A 161 3.54 -8.89 15.89
CA LEU A 161 3.24 -10.28 15.61
C LEU A 161 1.73 -10.56 15.58
N ALA A 162 0.98 -10.08 16.58
CA ALA A 162 -0.48 -10.22 16.62
C ALA A 162 -1.16 -9.54 15.40
N TRP A 163 -0.69 -8.36 15.02
CA TRP A 163 -1.18 -7.67 13.82
C TRP A 163 -0.94 -8.48 12.54
N GLN A 164 0.27 -9.03 12.36
CA GLN A 164 0.59 -9.81 11.16
C GLN A 164 -0.09 -11.19 11.12
N LEU A 165 -0.32 -11.82 12.27
CA LEU A 165 -0.92 -13.17 12.35
C LEU A 165 -2.45 -13.17 12.43
N GLU A 166 -3.06 -12.12 12.99
CA GLU A 166 -4.50 -12.10 13.26
C GLU A 166 -5.19 -10.93 12.57
N GLY A 167 -4.75 -9.69 12.81
CA GLY A 167 -5.43 -8.49 12.33
C GLY A 167 -5.41 -8.34 10.79
N LYS A 168 -4.22 -8.30 10.20
CA LYS A 168 -4.05 -8.12 8.76
C LYS A 168 -4.64 -9.27 7.93
N PRO A 169 -4.46 -10.56 8.29
CA PRO A 169 -5.08 -11.67 7.55
C PRO A 169 -6.60 -11.60 7.51
N GLN A 170 -7.27 -11.21 8.59
CA GLN A 170 -8.73 -11.08 8.63
C GLN A 170 -9.23 -9.99 7.68
N ILE A 171 -8.55 -8.83 7.63
CA ILE A 171 -8.90 -7.75 6.70
C ILE A 171 -8.69 -8.19 5.25
N LYS A 172 -7.58 -8.87 4.95
CA LYS A 172 -7.32 -9.43 3.62
C LYS A 172 -8.40 -10.42 3.21
N GLU A 173 -8.73 -11.37 4.08
CA GLU A 173 -9.75 -12.39 3.77
C GLU A 173 -11.12 -11.77 3.51
N ALA A 174 -11.53 -10.79 4.33
CA ALA A 174 -12.78 -10.06 4.11
C ALA A 174 -12.77 -9.28 2.79
N THR A 175 -11.64 -8.65 2.45
CA THR A 175 -11.47 -7.90 1.21
C THR A 175 -11.55 -8.82 -0.01
N GLU A 176 -10.87 -9.98 0.01
CA GLU A 176 -10.94 -10.96 -1.08
C GLU A 176 -12.35 -11.55 -1.24
N LYS A 177 -13.07 -11.81 -0.14
CA LYS A 177 -14.48 -12.23 -0.19
C LYS A 177 -15.38 -11.16 -0.82
N LEU A 178 -15.12 -9.88 -0.52
CA LEU A 178 -15.84 -8.77 -1.14
C LEU A 178 -15.55 -8.71 -2.65
N LYS A 179 -14.27 -8.78 -3.05
CA LYS A 179 -13.87 -8.81 -4.47
C LYS A 179 -14.52 -9.97 -5.23
N ALA A 180 -14.48 -11.19 -4.68
CA ALA A 180 -15.13 -12.35 -5.28
C ALA A 180 -16.66 -12.20 -5.36
N THR A 181 -17.28 -11.57 -4.35
CA THR A 181 -18.72 -11.27 -4.38
C THR A 181 -19.05 -10.28 -5.48
N TYR A 182 -18.22 -9.23 -5.65
CA TYR A 182 -18.35 -8.30 -6.75
C TYR A 182 -18.24 -9.02 -8.10
N GLU A 183 -17.21 -9.81 -8.34
CA GLU A 183 -16.98 -10.46 -9.64
C GLU A 183 -18.15 -11.36 -10.05
N ARG A 184 -18.67 -12.14 -9.09
CA ARG A 184 -19.88 -12.94 -9.30
C ARG A 184 -21.07 -12.07 -9.68
N LYS A 185 -21.31 -10.98 -8.95
CA LYS A 185 -22.44 -10.07 -9.22
C LYS A 185 -22.27 -9.30 -10.51
N ALA A 186 -21.07 -8.83 -10.83
CA ALA A 186 -20.74 -8.20 -12.10
C ALA A 186 -21.00 -9.17 -13.26
N GLY A 187 -20.63 -10.45 -13.12
CA GLY A 187 -20.97 -11.49 -14.09
C GLY A 187 -22.48 -11.66 -14.30
N GLU A 188 -23.26 -11.71 -13.21
CA GLU A 188 -24.73 -11.75 -13.27
C GLU A 188 -25.30 -10.54 -14.05
N TYR A 189 -24.83 -9.32 -13.75
CA TYR A 189 -25.30 -8.10 -14.42
C TYR A 189 -24.84 -7.99 -15.88
N LEU A 190 -23.61 -8.41 -16.21
CA LEU A 190 -23.12 -8.43 -17.60
C LEU A 190 -23.91 -9.42 -18.46
N ASN A 191 -24.25 -10.58 -17.91
CA ASN A 191 -25.08 -11.57 -18.60
C ASN A 191 -26.54 -11.07 -18.78
N GLY A 192 -27.06 -10.39 -17.76
CA GLY A 192 -28.36 -9.71 -17.83
C GLY A 192 -28.39 -8.63 -18.90
N LEU A 193 -27.33 -7.81 -18.97
CA LEU A 193 -27.15 -6.77 -19.97
C LEU A 193 -27.06 -7.35 -21.38
N GLU A 194 -26.24 -8.38 -21.60
CA GLU A 194 -26.14 -9.08 -22.88
C GLU A 194 -27.50 -9.58 -23.36
N SER A 195 -28.25 -10.22 -22.46
CA SER A 195 -29.59 -10.74 -22.77
C SER A 195 -30.57 -9.64 -23.15
N ALA A 196 -30.53 -8.50 -22.45
CA ALA A 196 -31.41 -7.36 -22.72
C ALA A 196 -31.05 -6.64 -24.03
N LEU A 197 -29.76 -6.51 -24.37
CA LEU A 197 -29.31 -5.96 -25.65
C LEU A 197 -29.69 -6.85 -26.83
N LYS A 198 -29.62 -8.18 -26.67
CA LYS A 198 -30.11 -9.12 -27.70
C LYS A 198 -31.62 -9.01 -27.89
N GLN A 199 -32.37 -8.90 -26.79
CA GLN A 199 -33.82 -8.68 -26.84
C GLN A 199 -34.17 -7.39 -27.59
N LEU A 200 -33.47 -6.28 -27.31
CA LEU A 200 -33.66 -5.03 -28.03
C LEU A 200 -33.38 -5.19 -29.54
N GLY A 201 -32.30 -5.90 -29.90
CA GLY A 201 -32.00 -6.20 -31.30
C GLY A 201 -33.07 -7.06 -31.99
N GLN A 202 -33.74 -7.97 -31.27
CA GLN A 202 -34.88 -8.72 -31.80
C GLN A 202 -36.08 -7.80 -32.07
N CYS A 203 -36.39 -6.88 -31.14
CA CYS A 203 -37.46 -5.90 -31.34
C CYS A 203 -37.21 -5.03 -32.57
N GLU A 204 -35.97 -4.55 -32.75
CA GLU A 204 -35.56 -3.76 -33.92
C GLU A 204 -35.67 -4.55 -35.23
N ALA A 205 -35.29 -5.83 -35.22
CA ALA A 205 -35.39 -6.70 -36.38
C ALA A 205 -36.86 -6.96 -36.79
N GLU A 206 -37.74 -7.20 -35.82
CA GLU A 206 -39.15 -7.53 -36.05
C GLU A 206 -39.98 -6.35 -36.55
N HIS A 207 -39.68 -5.13 -36.09
CA HIS A 207 -40.51 -3.96 -36.36
C HIS A 207 -39.90 -2.96 -37.36
N PHE A 208 -38.58 -2.96 -37.54
CA PHE A 208 -37.86 -1.97 -38.37
C PHE A 208 -36.90 -2.59 -39.38
N GLY A 209 -36.77 -3.92 -39.41
CA GLY A 209 -35.92 -4.63 -40.38
C GLY A 209 -34.42 -4.57 -40.08
N GLU A 210 -34.02 -4.03 -38.93
CA GLU A 210 -32.61 -3.93 -38.53
C GLU A 210 -32.15 -5.24 -37.87
N ARG A 211 -31.86 -6.24 -38.72
CA ARG A 211 -31.56 -7.63 -38.29
C ARG A 211 -30.23 -7.80 -37.56
N ASP A 212 -29.32 -6.86 -37.71
CA ASP A 212 -27.97 -6.89 -37.15
C ASP A 212 -27.71 -5.77 -36.12
N TRP A 213 -28.77 -5.19 -35.56
CA TRP A 213 -28.68 -4.15 -34.53
C TRP A 213 -27.75 -4.54 -33.37
N TYR A 214 -27.87 -5.78 -32.87
CA TYR A 214 -27.01 -6.26 -31.78
C TYR A 214 -25.55 -6.29 -32.19
N GLN A 215 -25.21 -6.81 -33.37
CA GLN A 215 -23.83 -6.89 -33.84
C GLN A 215 -23.22 -5.49 -34.04
N ARG A 216 -24.02 -4.54 -34.54
CA ARG A 216 -23.57 -3.16 -34.82
C ARG A 216 -23.41 -2.31 -33.57
N TYR A 217 -24.36 -2.41 -32.63
CA TYR A 217 -24.43 -1.52 -31.47
C TYR A 217 -24.28 -2.26 -30.15
N GLY A 218 -25.12 -3.28 -29.93
CA GLY A 218 -25.18 -4.00 -28.66
C GLY A 218 -23.89 -4.71 -28.27
N TRP A 219 -23.22 -5.38 -29.21
CA TRP A 219 -22.01 -6.17 -28.97
C TRP A 219 -20.82 -5.28 -28.65
N ILE A 220 -20.66 -4.15 -29.36
CA ILE A 220 -19.59 -3.17 -29.08
C ILE A 220 -19.78 -2.61 -27.67
N TYR A 221 -21.01 -2.19 -27.34
CA TYR A 221 -21.34 -1.67 -26.02
C TYR A 221 -21.08 -2.71 -24.92
N LEU A 222 -21.54 -3.94 -25.10
CA LEU A 222 -21.30 -5.03 -24.14
C LEU A 222 -19.81 -5.31 -23.95
N THR A 223 -19.01 -5.25 -25.02
CA THR A 223 -17.56 -5.47 -24.96
C THR A 223 -16.87 -4.40 -24.13
N PHE A 224 -17.25 -3.13 -24.32
CA PHE A 224 -16.78 -2.03 -23.47
C PHE A 224 -17.15 -2.26 -22.00
N MET A 225 -18.41 -2.62 -21.73
CA MET A 225 -18.87 -2.89 -20.37
C MET A 225 -18.10 -4.07 -19.73
N LYS A 226 -17.92 -5.18 -20.46
CA LYS A 226 -17.12 -6.32 -19.98
C LYS A 226 -15.68 -5.89 -19.66
N SER A 227 -15.05 -5.10 -20.53
CA SER A 227 -13.67 -4.62 -20.28
C SER A 227 -13.55 -3.79 -19.01
N LYS A 228 -14.57 -2.99 -18.68
CA LYS A 228 -14.57 -2.12 -17.50
C LYS A 228 -14.92 -2.87 -16.20
N TYR A 229 -15.82 -3.86 -16.26
CA TYR A 229 -16.45 -4.41 -15.06
C TYR A 229 -16.12 -5.88 -14.75
N VAL A 230 -15.43 -6.61 -15.62
CA VAL A 230 -15.19 -8.05 -15.42
C VAL A 230 -14.37 -8.38 -14.17
N GLY A 231 -13.44 -7.50 -13.78
CA GLY A 231 -12.57 -7.69 -12.61
C GLY A 231 -12.93 -6.75 -11.48
N ALA A 232 -12.68 -7.19 -10.24
CA ALA A 232 -12.83 -6.34 -9.07
C ALA A 232 -11.90 -5.11 -9.15
N PRO A 233 -12.33 -3.95 -8.61
CA PRO A 233 -11.46 -2.80 -8.46
C PRO A 233 -10.36 -3.08 -7.43
N ASP A 234 -9.20 -2.45 -7.63
CA ASP A 234 -8.03 -2.51 -6.76
C ASP A 234 -8.01 -1.46 -5.66
#